data_AF-A0A6B2NT57-F1
#
_entry.id   AF-A0A6B2NT57-F1
#
_cell.length_a   1.000
_cell.length_b   1.000
_cell.length_c   1.000
_cell.angle_alpha   90.00
_cell.angle_beta   90.00
_cell.angle_gamma   90.00
#
_symmetry.space_group_name_H-M   'P 1'
#
loop_
_entity.id
_entity.type
_entity.pdbx_description
1 polymer ?
#
loop_
_entity_poly.entity_id
_entity_poly.type
_entity_poly.pdbx_seq_one_letter_code
_entity_poly.pdbx_strand_id
1 'polypeptide(L)'
;MGVFLRWLFAFALLALTYNPTELNFVHWTYEHYQTHLSVAVFMGLVLAIGYIIYIRATLRSIGPFGMALVLSLVASLLWVLFDFGLLHLDNNTANVWLGILALSIVLGVGLSWSHVRRALAGQADVDDVDE
;
A
#
# COMPACT_ATOMS: atom_id res chain seq x y z
N MET A 1 14.13 10.94 -0.78
CA MET A 1 13.52 9.62 -1.12
C MET A 1 12.35 9.86 -2.06
N GLY A 2 12.35 9.31 -3.29
CA GLY A 2 11.31 9.59 -4.29
C GLY A 2 9.94 8.97 -3.95
N VAL A 3 8.86 9.53 -4.50
CA VAL A 3 7.48 9.00 -4.38
C VAL A 3 7.40 7.53 -4.80
N PHE A 4 8.09 7.17 -5.87
CA PHE A 4 8.17 5.79 -6.37
C PHE A 4 8.71 4.81 -5.33
N LEU A 5 9.78 5.17 -4.62
CA LEU A 5 10.39 4.28 -3.64
C LEU A 5 9.48 4.05 -2.44
N ARG A 6 8.73 5.08 -1.99
CA ARG A 6 7.72 4.93 -0.93
C ARG A 6 6.60 3.99 -1.38
N TRP A 7 6.11 4.15 -2.60
CA TRP A 7 5.12 3.24 -3.15
C TRP A 7 5.64 1.80 -3.25
N LEU A 8 6.87 1.61 -3.72
CA LEU A 8 7.51 0.29 -3.82
C LEU A 8 7.61 -0.40 -2.45
N PHE A 9 7.94 0.34 -1.39
CA PHE A 9 7.93 -0.20 -0.02
C PHE A 9 6.51 -0.58 0.44
N ALA A 10 5.48 0.18 0.08
CA ALA A 10 4.09 -0.18 0.38
C ALA A 10 3.67 -1.47 -0.35
N PHE A 11 4.06 -1.60 -1.61
CA PHE A 11 3.84 -2.80 -2.40
C PHE A 11 4.54 -4.01 -1.79
N ALA A 12 5.82 -3.88 -1.46
CA ALA A 12 6.60 -4.92 -0.81
C ALA A 12 6.01 -5.33 0.55
N LEU A 13 5.56 -4.37 1.37
CA LEU A 13 4.92 -4.65 2.65
C LEU A 13 3.67 -5.54 2.48
N LEU A 14 2.80 -5.20 1.53
CA LEU A 14 1.60 -5.98 1.24
C LEU A 14 1.94 -7.36 0.66
N ALA A 15 2.83 -7.40 -0.34
CA ALA A 15 3.23 -8.64 -1.01
C ALA A 15 3.95 -9.61 -0.06
N LEU A 16 4.80 -9.12 0.85
CA LEU A 16 5.45 -9.95 1.87
C LEU A 16 4.45 -10.46 2.91
N THR A 17 3.41 -9.68 3.22
CA THR A 17 2.37 -10.10 4.17
C THR A 17 1.55 -11.24 3.58
N TYR A 18 1.00 -11.05 2.38
CA TYR A 18 0.21 -12.05 1.70
C TYR A 18 0.31 -11.89 0.18
N ASN A 19 0.54 -13.00 -0.52
CA ASN A 19 0.46 -13.08 -1.97
C ASN A 19 0.07 -14.52 -2.37
N PRO A 20 -0.33 -14.79 -3.62
CA PRO A 20 -0.79 -16.11 -4.05
C PRO A 20 0.30 -17.20 -4.11
N THR A 21 1.57 -16.82 -3.97
CA THR A 21 2.69 -17.76 -3.97
C THR A 21 2.92 -18.33 -2.57
N GLU A 22 3.66 -19.43 -2.48
CA GLU A 22 4.05 -20.04 -1.19
C GLU A 22 4.98 -19.12 -0.38
N LEU A 23 5.63 -18.15 -1.03
CA LEU A 23 6.55 -17.21 -0.40
C LEU A 23 5.82 -15.98 0.14
N ASN A 24 5.05 -16.15 1.21
CA ASN A 24 4.44 -15.05 1.96
C ASN A 24 4.43 -15.34 3.47
N PHE A 25 4.41 -14.28 4.28
CA PHE A 25 4.49 -14.38 5.73
C PHE A 25 3.34 -15.21 6.34
N VAL A 26 2.11 -15.05 5.84
CA VAL A 26 0.94 -15.78 6.35
C VAL A 26 1.10 -17.28 6.13
N HIS A 27 1.44 -17.70 4.91
CA HIS A 27 1.65 -19.11 4.58
C HIS A 27 2.83 -19.70 5.34
N TRP A 28 3.98 -19.01 5.34
CA TRP A 28 5.16 -19.43 6.09
C TRP A 28 4.85 -19.62 7.58
N THR A 29 4.11 -18.68 8.18
CA THR A 29 3.71 -18.76 9.59
C THR A 29 2.78 -19.93 9.84
N TYR A 30 1.80 -20.17 8.96
CA TYR A 30 0.87 -21.29 9.10
C TYR A 30 1.59 -22.65 9.13
N GLU A 31 2.63 -22.81 8.32
CA GLU A 31 3.42 -24.05 8.26
C GLU A 31 4.42 -24.19 9.42
N HIS A 32 4.98 -23.08 9.92
CA HIS A 32 6.14 -23.11 10.82
C HIS A 32 5.85 -22.60 12.24
N TYR A 33 4.65 -22.14 12.58
CA TYR A 33 4.39 -21.53 13.90
C TYR A 33 4.64 -22.49 15.08
N GLN A 34 4.45 -23.80 14.90
CA GLN A 34 4.65 -24.77 15.97
C GLN A 34 6.12 -24.93 16.36
N THR A 35 7.03 -24.79 15.39
CA THR A 35 8.49 -24.95 15.59
C THR A 35 9.24 -23.62 15.69
N HIS A 36 8.72 -22.55 15.09
CA HIS A 36 9.38 -21.25 14.96
C HIS A 36 8.50 -20.07 15.39
N LEU A 37 7.72 -20.24 16.48
CA LEU A 37 6.82 -19.21 16.99
C LEU A 37 7.50 -17.86 17.26
N SER A 38 8.70 -17.86 17.84
CA SER A 38 9.44 -16.62 18.15
C SER A 38 9.78 -15.82 16.90
N VAL A 39 10.15 -16.49 15.81
CA VAL A 39 10.46 -15.87 14.51
C VAL A 39 9.19 -15.35 13.85
N ALA A 40 8.09 -16.10 13.92
CA ALA A 40 6.78 -15.66 13.43
C ALA A 40 6.32 -14.38 14.15
N VAL A 41 6.44 -14.33 15.47
CA VAL A 41 6.09 -13.13 16.28
C VAL A 41 6.98 -11.95 15.90
N PHE A 42 8.30 -12.16 15.79
CA PHE A 42 9.23 -11.09 15.40
C PHE A 42 8.90 -10.51 14.02
N MET A 43 8.75 -11.35 13.00
CA MET A 43 8.42 -10.88 11.65
C MET A 43 7.03 -10.23 11.60
N GLY A 44 6.06 -10.77 12.33
CA GLY A 44 4.73 -10.18 12.48
C GLY A 44 4.79 -8.77 13.08
N LEU A 45 5.62 -8.55 14.10
CA LEU A 45 5.85 -7.23 14.68
C LEU A 45 6.54 -6.26 13.70
N VAL A 46 7.51 -6.73 12.93
CA VAL A 46 8.17 -5.93 11.88
C VAL A 46 7.15 -5.47 10.82
N LEU A 47 6.31 -6.38 10.33
CA LEU A 47 5.23 -6.05 9.39
C LEU A 47 4.22 -5.08 10.03
N ALA A 48 3.81 -5.32 11.28
CA ALA A 48 2.89 -4.46 12.00
C ALA A 48 3.42 -3.03 12.15
N ILE A 49 4.71 -2.86 12.47
CA ILE A 49 5.36 -1.55 12.50
C ILE A 49 5.26 -0.87 11.13
N GLY A 50 5.55 -1.60 10.05
CA GLY A 50 5.39 -1.12 8.68
C GLY A 50 3.97 -0.61 8.41
N TYR A 51 2.95 -1.41 8.70
CA TYR A 51 1.55 -1.03 8.53
C TYR A 51 1.17 0.20 9.36
N ILE A 52 1.59 0.26 10.63
CA ILE A 52 1.30 1.38 11.51
C ILE A 52 1.89 2.67 10.94
N ILE A 53 3.13 2.64 10.44
CA ILE A 53 3.78 3.80 9.81
C ILE A 53 2.96 4.28 8.61
N TYR A 54 2.64 3.38 7.67
CA TYR A 54 1.90 3.74 6.46
C TYR A 54 0.49 4.27 6.77
N ILE A 55 -0.27 3.56 7.59
CA ILE A 55 -1.65 3.93 7.92
C ILE A 55 -1.67 5.26 8.68
N ARG A 56 -0.83 5.42 9.73
CA ARG A 56 -0.78 6.68 10.48
C ARG A 56 -0.31 7.85 9.63
N ALA A 57 0.71 7.66 8.78
CA ALA A 57 1.18 8.71 7.89
C ALA A 57 0.07 9.15 6.93
N THR A 58 -0.65 8.18 6.34
CA THR A 58 -1.78 8.44 5.43
C THR A 58 -2.90 9.20 6.12
N LEU A 59 -3.37 8.71 7.28
CA LEU A 59 -4.44 9.34 8.05
C LEU A 59 -4.06 10.73 8.56
N ARG A 60 -2.82 10.94 9.01
CA ARG A 60 -2.35 12.25 9.47
C ARG A 60 -2.26 13.27 8.33
N SER A 61 -1.95 12.81 7.12
CA SER A 61 -1.68 13.69 5.98
C SER A 61 -2.94 14.07 5.21
N ILE A 62 -3.79 13.09 4.92
CA ILE A 62 -5.01 13.24 4.11
C ILE A 62 -6.26 13.36 4.99
N GLY A 63 -6.24 12.76 6.18
CA GLY A 63 -7.43 12.59 7.02
C GLY A 63 -8.26 11.36 6.64
N PRO A 64 -9.16 10.91 7.53
CA PRO A 64 -10.00 9.74 7.30
C PRO A 64 -10.98 9.94 6.13
N PHE A 65 -11.50 11.15 5.94
CA PHE A 65 -12.41 11.45 4.83
C PHE A 65 -11.70 11.37 3.48
N GLY A 66 -10.51 11.96 3.35
CA GLY A 66 -9.75 11.85 2.10
C GLY A 66 -9.24 10.42 1.86
N MET A 67 -8.93 9.65 2.92
CA MET A 67 -8.65 8.21 2.78
C MET A 67 -9.86 7.46 2.22
N ALA A 68 -11.06 7.75 2.70
CA ALA A 68 -12.29 7.17 2.17
C ALA A 68 -12.49 7.56 0.69
N LEU A 69 -12.26 8.82 0.32
CA LEU A 69 -12.34 9.27 -1.08
C LEU A 69 -11.33 8.54 -1.98
N VAL A 70 -10.08 8.37 -1.55
CA VAL A 70 -9.06 7.65 -2.31
C VAL A 70 -9.45 6.17 -2.47
N LEU A 71 -9.93 5.53 -1.40
CA LEU A 71 -10.44 4.16 -1.46
C LEU A 71 -11.64 4.04 -2.40
N SER A 72 -12.60 4.97 -2.34
CA SER A 72 -13.75 5.01 -3.24
C SER A 72 -13.35 5.21 -4.69
N LEU A 73 -12.35 6.06 -4.95
CA LEU A 73 -11.82 6.29 -6.29
C LEU A 73 -11.14 5.03 -6.86
N VAL A 74 -10.34 4.34 -6.04
CA VAL A 74 -9.70 3.09 -6.46
C VAL A 74 -10.75 1.99 -6.69
N ALA A 75 -11.74 1.88 -5.80
CA ALA A 75 -12.83 0.93 -5.94
C ALA A 75 -13.68 1.20 -7.19
N SER A 76 -14.00 2.45 -7.49
CA SER A 76 -14.76 2.80 -8.69
C SER A 76 -13.94 2.57 -9.96
N LEU A 77 -12.62 2.81 -9.94
CA LEU A 77 -11.74 2.47 -11.06
C LEU A 77 -11.73 0.97 -11.35
N LEU A 78 -11.60 0.14 -10.30
CA LEU A 78 -11.68 -1.32 -10.44
C LEU A 78 -13.04 -1.76 -10.98
N TRP A 79 -14.13 -1.13 -10.52
CA TRP A 79 -15.47 -1.36 -11.06
C TRP A 79 -15.53 -1.02 -12.55
N VAL A 80 -15.08 0.16 -12.97
CA VAL A 80 -15.08 0.56 -14.39
C VAL A 80 -14.28 -0.43 -15.24
N LEU A 81 -13.10 -0.86 -14.78
CA LEU A 81 -12.29 -1.84 -15.51
C LEU A 81 -12.99 -3.21 -15.62
N PHE A 82 -13.77 -3.60 -14.61
CA PHE A 82 -14.60 -4.80 -14.65
C PHE A 82 -15.74 -4.66 -15.67
N ASP A 83 -16.48 -3.55 -15.66
CA ASP A 83 -17.61 -3.31 -16.59
C ASP A 83 -17.16 -3.28 -18.06
N PHE A 84 -15.94 -2.79 -18.32
CA PHE A 84 -15.34 -2.77 -19.65
C PHE A 84 -14.76 -4.14 -20.08
N GLY A 85 -14.85 -5.17 -19.24
CA GLY A 85 -14.30 -6.51 -19.51
C GLY A 85 -12.77 -6.58 -19.49
N LEU A 86 -12.10 -5.57 -18.94
CA LEU A 86 -10.63 -5.55 -18.78
C LEU A 86 -10.16 -6.33 -17.56
N LEU A 87 -11.05 -6.54 -16.59
CA LEU A 87 -10.82 -7.37 -15.41
C LEU A 87 -11.80 -8.53 -15.36
N HIS A 88 -11.27 -9.73 -15.13
CA HIS A 88 -12.07 -10.92 -14.90
C HIS A 88 -11.88 -11.37 -13.46
N LEU A 89 -12.98 -11.54 -12.73
CA LEU A 89 -12.96 -11.90 -11.30
C LEU A 89 -12.91 -13.41 -11.05
N ASP A 90 -12.78 -14.21 -12.10
CA ASP A 90 -12.65 -15.67 -12.06
C ASP A 90 -11.25 -16.12 -11.62
N ASN A 91 -10.21 -15.37 -11.99
CA ASN A 91 -8.83 -15.67 -11.62
C ASN A 91 -8.46 -15.10 -10.24
N ASN A 92 -8.56 -15.94 -9.20
CA ASN A 92 -8.24 -15.56 -7.82
C ASN A 92 -6.81 -15.01 -7.67
N THR A 93 -5.82 -15.63 -8.33
CA THR A 93 -4.41 -15.21 -8.28
C THR A 93 -4.23 -13.80 -8.82
N ALA A 94 -4.82 -13.51 -9.99
CA ALA A 94 -4.75 -12.18 -10.60
C ALA A 94 -5.45 -11.13 -9.72
N ASN A 95 -6.60 -11.46 -9.14
CA ASN A 95 -7.36 -10.57 -8.27
C ASN A 95 -6.61 -10.20 -6.98
N VAL A 96 -5.88 -11.15 -6.38
CA VAL A 96 -5.05 -10.86 -5.19
C VAL A 96 -3.93 -9.90 -5.54
N TRP A 97 -3.20 -10.13 -6.65
CA TRP A 97 -2.15 -9.20 -7.10
C TRP A 97 -2.70 -7.82 -7.44
N LEU A 98 -3.87 -7.76 -8.07
CA LEU A 98 -4.58 -6.52 -8.33
C LEU A 98 -4.95 -5.79 -7.03
N GLY A 99 -5.44 -6.51 -6.02
CA GLY A 99 -5.71 -5.97 -4.69
C GLY A 99 -4.46 -5.41 -4.00
N ILE A 100 -3.34 -6.14 -4.07
CA ILE A 100 -2.04 -5.69 -3.56
C ILE A 100 -1.61 -4.41 -4.28
N LEU A 101 -1.69 -4.39 -5.61
CA LEU A 101 -1.33 -3.22 -6.41
C LEU A 101 -2.21 -2.01 -6.04
N ALA A 102 -3.53 -2.19 -6.01
CA ALA A 102 -4.49 -1.15 -5.66
C ALA A 102 -4.23 -0.59 -4.24
N LEU A 103 -4.09 -1.45 -3.24
CA LEU A 103 -3.82 -1.02 -1.85
C LEU A 103 -2.45 -0.37 -1.71
N SER A 104 -1.43 -0.83 -2.44
CA SER A 104 -0.10 -0.21 -2.42
C SER A 104 -0.13 1.22 -2.92
N ILE A 105 -0.94 1.52 -3.95
CA ILE A 105 -1.14 2.86 -4.47
C ILE A 105 -1.77 3.75 -3.40
N VAL A 106 -2.83 3.26 -2.73
CA VAL A 106 -3.50 4.01 -1.65
C VAL A 106 -2.51 4.38 -0.54
N LEU A 107 -1.71 3.42 -0.06
CA LEU A 107 -0.71 3.64 0.98
C LEU A 107 0.45 4.53 0.52
N GLY A 108 0.90 4.38 -0.73
CA GLY A 108 1.97 5.19 -1.33
C GLY A 108 1.58 6.66 -1.52
N VAL A 109 0.33 6.91 -1.93
CA VAL A 109 -0.25 8.26 -2.04
C VAL A 109 -0.31 8.93 -0.67
N GLY A 110 -0.77 8.22 0.36
CA GLY A 110 -0.85 8.75 1.72
C GLY A 110 0.48 9.30 2.25
N LEU A 111 1.57 8.57 2.03
CA LEU A 111 2.91 8.97 2.45
C LEU A 111 3.51 10.10 1.60
N SER A 112 3.02 10.28 0.38
CA SER A 112 3.52 11.29 -0.58
C SER A 112 2.62 12.53 -0.68
N TRP A 113 1.50 12.56 0.05
CA TRP A 113 0.49 13.60 -0.06
C TRP A 113 0.99 15.01 0.31
N SER A 114 1.95 15.12 1.24
CA SER A 114 2.57 16.40 1.55
C SER A 114 3.29 17.00 0.34
N HIS A 115 3.97 16.18 -0.45
CA HIS A 115 4.63 16.60 -1.70
C HIS A 115 3.60 16.98 -2.76
N VAL A 116 2.58 16.14 -2.97
CA VAL A 116 1.51 16.40 -3.94
C VAL A 116 0.77 17.70 -3.62
N ARG A 117 0.40 17.92 -2.35
CA ARG A 117 -0.28 19.15 -1.93
C ARG A 117 0.58 20.40 -2.13
N ARG A 118 1.89 20.34 -1.82
CA ARG A 118 2.81 21.47 -2.04
C ARG A 118 2.95 21.80 -3.53
N ALA A 119 3.05 20.79 -4.37
CA ALA A 119 3.12 20.95 -5.82
C ALA A 119 1.83 21.58 -6.39
N LEU A 120 0.65 21.08 -5.96
CA LEU A 120 -0.64 21.62 -6.39
C LEU A 120 -0.90 23.04 -5.89
N ALA A 121 -0.40 23.39 -4.70
CA ALA A 121 -0.52 24.73 -4.13
C ALA A 121 0.44 25.76 -4.77
N GLY A 122 1.27 25.34 -5.74
CA GLY A 122 2.22 26.24 -6.40
C GLY A 122 3.33 26.74 -5.48
N GLN A 123 3.61 26.07 -4.35
CA GLN A 123 4.70 26.43 -3.44
C GLN A 123 6.10 26.09 -3.99
N ALA A 124 6.26 26.03 -5.31
CA ALA A 124 7.48 25.64 -5.99
C ALA A 124 8.38 26.83 -6.39
N ASP A 125 8.11 28.05 -5.94
CA ASP A 125 8.78 29.25 -6.50
C ASP A 125 9.42 30.20 -5.48
N VAL A 126 9.78 29.74 -4.27
CA VAL A 126 10.54 30.59 -3.31
C VAL A 126 11.66 29.85 -2.56
N ASP A 127 11.69 28.52 -2.50
CA ASP A 127 12.62 27.77 -1.62
C ASP A 127 13.78 27.05 -2.34
N ASP A 128 13.97 27.25 -3.66
CA ASP A 128 15.13 26.72 -4.42
C ASP A 128 16.23 27.79 -4.60
N VAL A 129 16.47 28.65 -3.59
CA VAL A 129 17.56 29.65 -3.63
C VAL A 129 18.84 29.18 -2.94
N ASP A 130 18.83 28.12 -2.12
CA ASP A 130 20.04 27.67 -1.43
C ASP A 130 20.21 26.13 -1.45
N GLU A 131 20.72 25.60 -2.56
CA GLU A 131 21.64 24.45 -2.55
C GLU A 131 22.90 24.75 -3.38
#